data_AF-A0A383VL88-F1
#
_entry.id   AF-A0A383VL88-F1
#
_cell.length_a   1.000
_cell.length_b   1.000
_cell.length_c   1.000
_cell.angle_alpha   90.00
_cell.angle_beta   90.00
_cell.angle_gamma   90.00
#
_symmetry.space_group_name_H-M   'P 1'
#
loop_
_entity.id
_entity.type
_entity.pdbx_description
1 polymer ?
#
loop_
_entity_poly.entity_id
_entity_poly.type
_entity_poly.pdbx_seq_one_letter_code
_entity_poly.pdbx_strand_id
1 'polypeptide(L)'
;MVQQAAEAVQRAQAAGKQRQIVEVINPINEKANNFLATEAMDYPCSNMKEFETIVGVTKALLQQLTGATAQIKVQRIDEGGIDGDLCAVVTAGDKQAVAVVWPTAEKLKQIKQLAEDKAVQLLLVVQPLWKTEGNLVSELGFGPWRKANEDFLATFERSYQLYEQRIGAPSSVDLRTGTRYASGAVLRVLRSFPGSWTVHVVSADGASQAVGGTANKPTYKEVEGLVDAARKAKMEIFKVAAEATSLDREAGIRSAEEVEVAAAPGSGAFYSPAEVQAMDPKQIRRVLVNLGLPGAGTPVKLQQRCLAVAEAVAAGQSLNDAVEEARKLR
;
A
#
# COMPACT_ATOMS: atom_id res chain seq x y z
N MET A 1 -11.57 -9.14 -10.76
CA MET A 1 -10.29 -8.52 -11.19
C MET A 1 -9.92 -8.89 -12.62
N VAL A 2 -9.65 -10.18 -12.96
CA VAL A 2 -9.23 -10.59 -14.32
C VAL A 2 -10.16 -10.08 -15.42
N GLN A 3 -11.47 -10.28 -15.25
CA GLN A 3 -12.48 -9.77 -16.18
C GLN A 3 -12.38 -8.24 -16.36
N GLN A 4 -12.29 -7.50 -15.26
CA GLN A 4 -12.19 -6.04 -15.30
C GLN A 4 -10.91 -5.56 -16.03
N ALA A 5 -9.79 -6.26 -15.83
CA ALA A 5 -8.55 -5.99 -16.54
C ALA A 5 -8.68 -6.31 -18.04
N ALA A 6 -9.30 -7.45 -18.39
CA ALA A 6 -9.55 -7.83 -19.78
C ALA A 6 -10.41 -6.80 -20.52
N GLU A 7 -11.52 -6.37 -19.91
CA GLU A 7 -12.39 -5.34 -20.48
C GLU A 7 -11.66 -4.00 -20.67
N ALA A 8 -10.80 -3.61 -19.72
CA ALA A 8 -10.01 -2.39 -19.84
C ALA A 8 -8.98 -2.48 -20.96
N VAL A 9 -8.31 -3.63 -21.10
CA VAL A 9 -7.35 -3.91 -22.17
C VAL A 9 -8.03 -3.90 -23.54
N GLN A 10 -9.21 -4.52 -23.67
CA GLN A 10 -10.00 -4.53 -24.89
C GLN A 10 -10.43 -3.11 -25.30
N ARG A 11 -10.91 -2.29 -24.35
CA ARG A 11 -11.25 -0.88 -24.62
C ARG A 11 -10.04 -0.07 -25.07
N ALA A 12 -8.89 -0.26 -24.45
CA ALA A 12 -7.65 0.39 -24.85
C ALA A 12 -7.21 -0.06 -26.25
N GLN A 13 -7.31 -1.36 -26.55
CA GLN A 13 -6.98 -1.91 -27.86
C GLN A 13 -7.91 -1.39 -28.96
N ALA A 14 -9.21 -1.29 -28.68
CA ALA A 14 -10.19 -0.67 -29.59
C ALA A 14 -9.89 0.81 -29.86
N ALA A 15 -9.26 1.49 -28.90
CA ALA A 15 -8.74 2.86 -29.06
C ALA A 15 -7.34 2.93 -29.73
N GLY A 16 -6.85 1.83 -30.30
CA GLY A 16 -5.57 1.74 -31.01
C GLY A 16 -4.35 1.56 -30.10
N LYS A 17 -4.52 1.28 -28.80
CA LYS A 17 -3.40 1.06 -27.87
C LYS A 17 -2.93 -0.40 -27.91
N GLN A 18 -1.82 -0.64 -28.59
CA GLN A 18 -1.23 -1.98 -28.75
C GLN A 18 -0.21 -2.34 -27.66
N ARG A 19 0.32 -1.35 -26.94
CA ARG A 19 1.28 -1.53 -25.83
C ARG A 19 0.63 -1.05 -24.55
N GLN A 20 0.51 -1.93 -23.57
CA GLN A 20 -0.25 -1.62 -22.35
C GLN A 20 0.43 -2.15 -21.09
N ILE A 21 0.21 -1.46 -19.96
CA ILE A 21 0.61 -1.87 -18.62
C ILE A 21 -0.63 -2.31 -17.84
N VAL A 22 -0.51 -3.47 -17.20
CA VAL A 22 -1.54 -4.04 -16.32
C VAL A 22 -0.91 -4.30 -14.96
N GLU A 23 -1.42 -3.65 -13.92
CA GLU A 23 -1.07 -3.92 -12.52
C GLU A 23 -2.29 -4.47 -11.81
N VAL A 24 -2.11 -5.57 -11.09
CA VAL A 24 -3.16 -6.28 -10.39
C VAL A 24 -2.77 -6.40 -8.92
N ILE A 25 -3.76 -6.48 -8.04
CA ILE A 25 -3.48 -6.91 -6.66
C ILE A 25 -3.04 -8.37 -6.76
N ASN A 26 -1.93 -8.70 -6.10
CA ASN A 26 -1.50 -10.09 -5.94
C ASN A 26 -2.69 -10.93 -5.44
N PRO A 27 -3.19 -11.90 -6.23
CA PRO A 27 -4.36 -12.69 -5.87
C PRO A 27 -3.96 -13.83 -4.96
N ILE A 28 -3.21 -13.50 -3.91
CA ILE A 28 -2.93 -14.42 -2.85
C ILE A 28 -4.21 -14.43 -2.01
N ASN A 29 -5.11 -15.34 -2.37
CA ASN A 29 -6.20 -15.76 -1.50
C ASN A 29 -5.62 -15.98 -0.10
N GLU A 30 -6.35 -15.50 0.92
CA GLU A 30 -6.15 -15.69 2.37
C GLU A 30 -5.71 -14.46 3.19
N LYS A 31 -6.31 -13.27 2.99
CA LYS A 31 -6.82 -12.55 4.18
C LYS A 31 -8.05 -13.32 4.67
N ALA A 32 -7.83 -14.52 5.22
CA ALA A 32 -8.91 -15.47 5.52
C ALA A 32 -9.92 -14.88 6.53
N ASN A 33 -9.45 -13.95 7.37
CA ASN A 33 -10.21 -13.45 8.51
C ASN A 33 -10.32 -11.90 8.57
N ASN A 34 -9.37 -11.14 8.01
CA ASN A 34 -9.38 -9.68 8.16
C ASN A 34 -8.68 -8.94 7.01
N PHE A 35 -9.46 -8.19 6.22
CA PHE A 35 -8.93 -7.39 5.10
C PHE A 35 -8.07 -6.17 5.53
N LEU A 36 -8.10 -5.81 6.82
CA LEU A 36 -7.32 -4.74 7.42
C LEU A 36 -5.96 -5.19 7.98
N ALA A 37 -5.76 -6.48 8.26
CA ALA A 37 -4.53 -7.02 8.88
C ALA A 37 -3.28 -6.82 7.99
N THR A 38 -2.11 -6.64 8.62
CA THR A 38 -0.91 -6.08 7.95
C THR A 38 0.39 -6.80 8.24
N GLU A 39 0.43 -7.68 9.23
CA GLU A 39 1.68 -8.39 9.53
C GLU A 39 1.93 -9.50 8.52
N ALA A 40 3.22 -9.72 8.21
CA ALA A 40 3.70 -10.82 7.39
C ALA A 40 3.33 -12.21 7.95
N MET A 41 2.78 -12.30 9.17
CA MET A 41 2.20 -13.53 9.70
C MET A 41 1.02 -14.06 8.88
N ASP A 42 0.27 -13.19 8.18
CA ASP A 42 -0.84 -13.63 7.32
C ASP A 42 -0.39 -14.07 5.91
N TYR A 43 0.88 -13.86 5.54
CA TYR A 43 1.36 -14.10 4.18
C TYR A 43 2.76 -14.76 4.10
N PRO A 44 2.92 -16.01 4.56
CA PRO A 44 4.13 -16.79 4.32
C PRO A 44 4.11 -17.41 2.91
N CYS A 45 3.99 -16.59 1.86
CA CYS A 45 4.20 -17.06 0.48
C CYS A 45 5.56 -16.59 -0.04
N SER A 46 6.30 -17.50 -0.67
CA SER A 46 7.55 -17.14 -1.34
C SER A 46 7.27 -16.26 -2.56
N ASN A 47 8.23 -15.42 -2.95
CA ASN A 47 8.17 -14.64 -4.19
C ASN A 47 7.84 -15.52 -5.42
N MET A 48 8.29 -16.78 -5.42
CA MET A 48 7.96 -17.75 -6.47
C MET A 48 6.46 -18.04 -6.53
N LYS A 49 5.79 -18.25 -5.38
CA LYS A 49 4.34 -18.51 -5.35
C LYS A 49 3.56 -17.29 -5.84
N GLU A 50 3.98 -16.09 -5.45
CA GLU A 50 3.38 -14.85 -5.96
C GLU A 50 3.54 -14.73 -7.48
N PHE A 51 4.75 -14.95 -7.98
CA PHE A 51 5.05 -14.95 -9.41
C PHE A 51 4.19 -15.94 -10.20
N GLU A 52 4.13 -17.20 -9.76
CA GLU A 52 3.30 -18.23 -10.39
C GLU A 52 1.81 -17.86 -10.39
N THR A 53 1.35 -17.21 -9.32
CA THR A 53 -0.02 -16.72 -9.21
C THR A 53 -0.28 -15.62 -10.25
N ILE A 54 0.62 -14.64 -10.39
CA ILE A 54 0.50 -13.57 -11.39
C ILE A 54 0.63 -14.13 -12.81
N VAL A 55 1.48 -15.12 -13.04
CA VAL A 55 1.53 -15.84 -14.32
C VAL A 55 0.18 -16.51 -14.60
N GLY A 56 -0.44 -17.16 -13.61
CA GLY A 56 -1.79 -17.74 -13.71
C GLY A 56 -2.86 -16.71 -14.08
N VAL A 57 -2.86 -15.55 -13.41
CA VAL A 57 -3.72 -14.41 -13.73
C VAL A 57 -3.51 -13.93 -15.16
N THR A 58 -2.25 -13.85 -15.58
CA THR A 58 -1.89 -13.41 -16.94
C THR A 58 -2.38 -14.40 -17.99
N LYS A 59 -2.29 -15.71 -17.74
CA LYS A 59 -2.86 -16.74 -18.62
C LYS A 59 -4.38 -16.53 -18.77
N ALA A 60 -5.09 -16.39 -17.66
CA ALA A 60 -6.54 -16.18 -17.67
C ALA A 60 -6.93 -14.87 -18.39
N LEU A 61 -6.16 -13.80 -18.18
CA LEU A 61 -6.32 -12.53 -18.89
C LEU A 61 -6.14 -12.72 -20.41
N LEU A 62 -5.04 -13.35 -20.85
CA LEU A 62 -4.80 -13.57 -22.28
C LEU A 62 -5.85 -14.47 -22.93
N GLN A 63 -6.37 -15.47 -22.22
CA GLN A 63 -7.49 -16.30 -22.69
C GLN A 63 -8.78 -15.50 -22.87
N GLN A 64 -9.07 -14.54 -22.00
CA GLN A 64 -10.21 -13.62 -22.18
C GLN A 64 -10.01 -12.71 -23.41
N LEU A 65 -8.76 -12.37 -23.75
CA LEU A 65 -8.43 -11.48 -24.87
C LEU A 65 -8.35 -12.20 -26.23
N THR A 66 -7.93 -13.46 -26.23
CA THR A 66 -7.65 -14.23 -27.46
C THR A 66 -8.59 -15.44 -27.68
N GLY A 67 -9.48 -15.71 -26.72
CA GLY A 67 -10.41 -16.83 -26.74
C GLY A 67 -10.02 -17.93 -25.74
N ALA A 68 -11.02 -18.56 -25.11
CA ALA A 68 -10.81 -19.53 -24.04
C ALA A 68 -9.98 -20.77 -24.46
N THR A 69 -10.01 -21.12 -25.75
CA THR A 69 -9.28 -22.26 -26.32
C THR A 69 -7.91 -21.88 -26.89
N ALA A 70 -7.48 -20.61 -26.77
CA ALA A 70 -6.19 -20.18 -27.28
C ALA A 70 -5.05 -20.93 -26.59
N GLN A 71 -4.09 -21.42 -27.38
CA GLN A 71 -2.91 -22.07 -26.83
C GLN A 71 -2.04 -21.02 -26.13
N ILE A 72 -1.75 -21.26 -24.85
CA ILE A 72 -0.87 -20.39 -24.05
C ILE A 72 0.50 -21.05 -23.87
N LYS A 73 1.57 -20.33 -24.20
CA LYS A 73 2.96 -20.73 -23.97
C LYS A 73 3.57 -19.82 -22.92
N VAL A 74 4.25 -20.39 -21.92
CA VAL A 74 4.99 -19.63 -20.91
C VAL A 74 6.46 -19.95 -21.05
N GLN A 75 7.28 -18.91 -21.14
CA GLN A 75 8.73 -19.02 -21.13
C GLN A 75 9.28 -18.18 -20.00
N ARG A 76 9.99 -18.81 -19.06
CA ARG A 76 10.79 -18.12 -18.06
C ARG A 76 12.00 -17.47 -18.73
N ILE A 77 12.27 -16.21 -18.39
CA ILE A 77 13.35 -15.38 -18.96
C ILE A 77 14.24 -14.78 -17.86
N ASP A 78 14.08 -15.32 -16.66
CA ASP A 78 14.88 -15.00 -15.49
C ASP A 78 16.22 -15.74 -15.48
N GLU A 79 17.20 -15.12 -14.84
CA GLU A 79 18.56 -15.62 -14.71
C GLU A 79 18.81 -15.93 -13.23
N GLY A 80 19.38 -17.09 -12.89
CA GLY A 80 19.78 -17.40 -11.51
C GLY A 80 18.93 -18.44 -10.75
N GLY A 81 17.94 -19.07 -11.38
CA GLY A 81 17.24 -20.22 -10.78
C GLY A 81 16.28 -19.84 -9.66
N ILE A 82 16.54 -20.27 -8.42
CA ILE A 82 15.68 -20.00 -7.25
C ILE A 82 15.92 -18.58 -6.70
N ASP A 83 17.14 -18.06 -6.86
CA ASP A 83 17.56 -16.75 -6.35
C ASP A 83 17.56 -15.66 -7.46
N GLY A 84 17.00 -15.99 -8.63
CA GLY A 84 16.97 -15.13 -9.80
C GLY A 84 15.80 -14.14 -9.83
N ASP A 85 15.93 -13.11 -10.67
CA ASP A 85 14.88 -12.11 -10.92
C ASP A 85 13.69 -12.72 -11.66
N LEU A 86 12.67 -13.16 -10.93
CA LEU A 86 11.48 -13.85 -11.47
C LEU A 86 10.79 -13.05 -12.58
N CYS A 87 10.83 -13.58 -13.81
CA CYS A 87 10.27 -12.94 -14.99
C CYS A 87 9.89 -13.98 -16.05
N ALA A 88 8.74 -13.78 -16.70
CA ALA A 88 8.28 -14.67 -17.78
C ALA A 88 7.64 -13.90 -18.94
N VAL A 89 7.75 -14.51 -20.12
CA VAL A 89 6.97 -14.14 -21.30
C VAL A 89 5.84 -15.16 -21.47
N VAL A 90 4.61 -14.67 -21.50
CA VAL A 90 3.40 -15.46 -21.75
C VAL A 90 2.88 -15.08 -23.14
N THR A 91 2.71 -16.07 -24.01
CA THR A 91 2.30 -15.87 -25.41
C THR A 91 0.99 -16.59 -25.66
N ALA A 92 0.07 -15.94 -26.38
CA ALA A 92 -1.21 -16.49 -26.80
C ALA A 92 -1.46 -16.27 -28.29
N GLY A 93 -2.21 -17.19 -28.92
CA GLY A 93 -2.67 -17.06 -30.31
C GLY A 93 -1.52 -16.91 -31.31
N ASP A 94 -0.52 -17.80 -31.26
CA ASP A 94 0.65 -17.78 -32.14
C ASP A 94 1.38 -16.42 -32.20
N LYS A 95 1.57 -15.79 -31.03
CA LYS A 95 2.19 -14.47 -30.82
C LYS A 95 1.30 -13.26 -31.09
N GLN A 96 0.02 -13.44 -31.37
CA GLN A 96 -0.90 -12.30 -31.50
C GLN A 96 -0.93 -11.44 -30.22
N ALA A 97 -0.94 -12.07 -29.04
CA ALA A 97 -0.85 -11.38 -27.76
C ALA A 97 0.32 -11.92 -26.92
N VAL A 98 1.13 -11.02 -26.40
CA VAL A 98 2.31 -11.32 -25.58
C VAL A 98 2.24 -10.50 -24.31
N ALA A 99 2.53 -11.12 -23.17
CA ALA A 99 2.65 -10.46 -21.88
C ALA A 99 4.02 -10.74 -21.27
N VAL A 100 4.69 -9.71 -20.77
CA VAL A 100 5.91 -9.84 -19.96
C VAL A 100 5.53 -9.59 -18.50
N VAL A 101 5.73 -10.61 -17.67
CA VAL A 101 5.25 -10.67 -16.28
C VAL A 101 6.41 -10.44 -15.32
N TRP A 102 6.24 -9.55 -14.34
CA TRP A 102 7.27 -9.15 -13.36
C TRP A 102 8.60 -8.70 -13.97
N PRO A 103 8.61 -7.89 -15.04
CA PRO A 103 9.88 -7.45 -15.58
C PRO A 103 10.57 -6.43 -14.65
N THR A 104 11.88 -6.61 -14.49
CA THR A 104 12.82 -5.61 -13.98
C THR A 104 13.35 -4.76 -15.14
N ALA A 105 14.01 -3.63 -14.82
CA ALA A 105 14.53 -2.70 -15.83
C ALA A 105 15.55 -3.37 -16.77
N GLU A 106 16.24 -4.41 -16.32
CA GLU A 106 17.19 -5.19 -17.12
C GLU A 106 16.53 -5.87 -18.32
N LYS A 107 15.25 -6.21 -18.22
CA LYS A 107 14.50 -6.87 -19.28
C LYS A 107 13.92 -5.89 -20.32
N LEU A 108 14.18 -4.58 -20.19
CA LEU A 108 13.72 -3.56 -21.15
C LEU A 108 14.21 -3.82 -22.58
N LYS A 109 15.43 -4.32 -22.75
CA LYS A 109 15.95 -4.67 -24.10
C LYS A 109 15.07 -5.73 -24.77
N GLN A 110 14.65 -6.74 -24.04
CA GLN A 110 13.78 -7.80 -24.56
C GLN A 110 12.36 -7.28 -24.82
N ILE A 111 11.83 -6.41 -23.95
CA ILE A 111 10.53 -5.78 -24.16
C ILE A 111 10.55 -4.89 -25.41
N LYS A 112 11.64 -4.15 -25.67
CA LYS A 112 11.84 -3.38 -26.90
C LYS A 112 11.81 -4.26 -28.15
N GLN A 113 12.51 -5.40 -28.12
CA GLN A 113 12.50 -6.37 -29.22
C GLN A 113 11.09 -6.91 -29.50
N LEU A 114 10.33 -7.26 -28.46
CA LEU A 114 8.94 -7.69 -28.61
C LEU A 114 8.05 -6.57 -29.16
N ALA A 115 8.31 -5.33 -28.77
CA ALA A 115 7.56 -4.16 -29.23
C ALA A 115 7.82 -3.80 -30.71
N GLU A 116 8.92 -4.29 -31.29
CA GLU A 116 9.29 -4.15 -32.70
C GLU A 116 8.84 -5.35 -33.57
N ASP A 117 8.48 -6.48 -32.95
CA ASP A 117 7.99 -7.67 -33.64
C ASP A 117 6.57 -7.44 -34.18
N LYS A 118 6.43 -7.39 -35.50
CA LYS A 118 5.15 -7.16 -36.19
C LYS A 118 4.14 -8.30 -36.00
N ALA A 119 4.57 -9.48 -35.56
CA ALA A 119 3.66 -10.55 -35.21
C ALA A 119 2.89 -10.26 -33.90
N VAL A 120 3.43 -9.40 -33.04
CA VAL A 120 2.84 -9.03 -31.76
C VAL A 120 1.85 -7.88 -31.96
N GLN A 121 0.55 -8.20 -31.96
CA GLN A 121 -0.52 -7.21 -32.10
C GLN A 121 -0.89 -6.54 -30.77
N LEU A 122 -0.66 -7.24 -29.66
CA LEU A 122 -0.87 -6.75 -28.30
C LEU A 122 0.33 -7.14 -27.42
N LEU A 123 1.01 -6.14 -26.86
CA LEU A 123 2.07 -6.32 -25.88
C LEU A 123 1.63 -5.77 -24.52
N LEU A 124 1.57 -6.66 -23.53
CA LEU A 124 1.28 -6.31 -22.14
C LEU A 124 2.57 -6.36 -21.31
N VAL A 125 2.73 -5.39 -20.42
CA VAL A 125 3.65 -5.46 -19.29
C VAL A 125 2.81 -5.63 -18.04
N VAL A 126 2.95 -6.79 -17.39
CA VAL A 126 2.14 -7.15 -16.24
C VAL A 126 2.96 -7.04 -14.97
N GLN A 127 2.49 -6.21 -14.05
CA GLN A 127 3.06 -6.02 -12.73
C GLN A 127 4.58 -5.67 -12.78
N PRO A 128 4.98 -4.58 -13.47
CA PRO A 128 6.38 -4.18 -13.55
C PRO A 128 6.95 -3.85 -12.18
N LEU A 129 8.22 -4.21 -11.95
CA LEU A 129 8.89 -4.01 -10.66
C LEU A 129 9.67 -2.69 -10.60
N TRP A 130 9.93 -2.05 -11.75
CA TRP A 130 10.66 -0.79 -11.80
C TRP A 130 9.85 0.39 -11.27
N LYS A 131 10.55 1.35 -10.67
CA LYS A 131 9.96 2.65 -10.29
C LYS A 131 10.42 3.74 -11.26
N THR A 132 9.45 4.45 -11.84
CA THR A 132 9.71 5.59 -12.71
C THR A 132 9.92 6.91 -11.94
N GLU A 133 9.52 6.96 -10.67
CA GLU A 133 9.57 8.16 -9.83
C GLU A 133 10.12 7.85 -8.43
N GLY A 134 10.85 8.79 -7.83
CA GLY A 134 11.17 8.76 -6.40
C GLY A 134 12.41 7.96 -5.96
N ASN A 135 13.12 7.28 -6.86
CA ASN A 135 14.39 6.62 -6.51
C ASN A 135 15.58 7.58 -6.67
N LEU A 136 16.50 7.59 -5.68
CA LEU A 136 17.73 8.40 -5.69
C LEU A 136 18.66 8.01 -6.86
N VAL A 137 18.59 6.75 -7.28
CA VAL A 137 19.24 6.19 -8.48
C VAL A 137 18.18 5.54 -9.34
N SER A 138 18.07 5.96 -10.60
CA SER A 138 17.10 5.38 -11.54
C SER A 138 17.55 3.99 -12.00
N GLU A 139 16.65 3.02 -11.88
CA GLU A 139 16.85 1.67 -12.43
C GLU A 139 16.83 1.65 -13.97
N LEU A 140 16.39 2.74 -14.60
CA LEU A 140 16.32 2.88 -16.05
C LEU A 140 17.66 3.31 -16.68
N GLY A 141 18.72 3.42 -15.88
CA GLY A 141 20.07 3.81 -16.29
C GLY A 141 20.38 5.29 -16.07
N PHE A 142 21.43 5.78 -16.74
CA PHE A 142 21.95 7.14 -16.57
C PHE A 142 21.93 7.94 -17.89
N GLY A 143 21.78 9.26 -17.76
CA GLY A 143 21.92 10.20 -18.88
C GLY A 143 20.95 9.93 -20.04
N PRO A 144 21.42 9.94 -21.31
CA PRO A 144 20.57 9.75 -22.48
C PRO A 144 19.83 8.39 -22.52
N TRP A 145 20.45 7.34 -21.98
CA TRP A 145 19.86 6.01 -21.95
C TRP A 145 18.62 5.94 -21.06
N ARG A 146 18.66 6.66 -19.92
CA ARG A 146 17.51 6.81 -19.03
C ARG A 146 16.33 7.43 -19.76
N LYS A 147 16.57 8.56 -20.44
CA LYS A 147 15.52 9.25 -21.20
C LYS A 147 14.93 8.36 -22.30
N ALA A 148 15.77 7.65 -23.05
CA ALA A 148 15.29 6.73 -24.08
C ALA A 148 14.46 5.56 -23.51
N ASN A 149 14.76 5.11 -22.30
CA ASN A 149 13.97 4.09 -21.60
C ASN A 149 12.65 4.65 -21.06
N GLU A 150 12.67 5.86 -20.49
CA GLU A 150 11.47 6.59 -20.06
C GLU A 150 10.53 6.88 -21.24
N ASP A 151 11.06 7.39 -22.36
CA ASP A 151 10.31 7.67 -23.59
C ASP A 151 9.69 6.39 -24.17
N PHE A 152 10.43 5.27 -24.14
CA PHE A 152 9.90 3.96 -24.55
C PHE A 152 8.76 3.49 -23.64
N LEU A 153 8.95 3.56 -22.32
CA LEU A 153 7.92 3.18 -21.35
C LEU A 153 6.68 4.08 -21.43
N ALA A 154 6.85 5.36 -21.78
CA ALA A 154 5.75 6.29 -22.02
C ALA A 154 4.88 5.89 -23.24
N THR A 155 5.35 5.00 -24.12
CA THR A 155 4.52 4.44 -25.20
C THR A 155 3.50 3.42 -24.72
N PHE A 156 3.61 2.93 -23.49
CA PHE A 156 2.67 1.97 -22.92
C PHE A 156 1.50 2.69 -22.24
N GLU A 157 0.28 2.32 -22.64
CA GLU A 157 -0.94 2.79 -22.00
C GLU A 157 -1.17 2.05 -20.69
N ARG A 158 -1.40 2.76 -19.58
CA ARG A 158 -1.81 2.12 -18.32
C ARG A 158 -3.29 1.74 -18.38
N SER A 159 -3.57 0.60 -18.99
CA SER A 159 -4.96 0.19 -19.26
C SER A 159 -5.69 -0.26 -17.99
N TYR A 160 -4.98 -0.89 -17.07
CA TYR A 160 -5.54 -1.34 -15.80
C TYR A 160 -4.50 -1.27 -14.68
N GLN A 161 -4.83 -0.63 -13.56
CA GLN A 161 -4.00 -0.67 -12.34
C GLN A 161 -4.90 -0.80 -11.13
N LEU A 162 -4.65 -1.80 -10.30
CA LEU A 162 -5.33 -1.99 -9.03
C LEU A 162 -4.27 -2.31 -7.98
N TYR A 163 -4.19 -1.51 -6.92
CA TYR A 163 -3.27 -1.73 -5.80
C TYR A 163 -3.91 -1.32 -4.48
N GLU A 164 -3.36 -1.86 -3.38
CA GLU A 164 -3.76 -1.47 -2.02
C GLU A 164 -2.81 -0.41 -1.46
N GLN A 165 -3.35 0.58 -0.77
CA GLN A 165 -2.61 1.61 -0.05
C GLN A 165 -3.18 1.78 1.35
N ARG A 166 -2.31 1.99 2.34
CA ARG A 166 -2.71 2.25 3.73
C ARG A 166 -2.66 3.74 4.02
N ILE A 167 -3.67 4.24 4.74
CA ILE A 167 -3.68 5.60 5.29
C ILE A 167 -3.91 5.55 6.78
N GLY A 168 -2.96 6.15 7.51
CA GLY A 168 -2.91 6.12 8.97
C GLY A 168 -2.56 4.73 9.49
N ALA A 169 -1.42 4.57 10.17
CA ALA A 169 -1.26 3.39 11.01
C ALA A 169 -2.14 3.58 12.27
N PRO A 170 -2.70 2.51 12.87
CA PRO A 170 -3.35 2.58 14.18
C PRO A 170 -2.44 3.17 15.28
N SER A 171 -1.13 3.11 15.06
CA SER A 171 -0.08 3.70 15.90
C SER A 171 0.33 5.12 15.48
N SER A 172 -0.10 5.60 14.32
CA SER A 172 0.20 6.94 13.83
C SER A 172 -0.75 7.97 14.46
N VAL A 173 -0.14 9.04 14.95
CA VAL A 173 -0.84 10.24 15.39
C VAL A 173 -0.95 11.16 14.18
N ASP A 174 -2.15 11.67 13.88
CA ASP A 174 -2.29 12.81 12.99
C ASP A 174 -1.52 13.98 13.61
N LEU A 175 -0.37 14.31 13.03
CA LEU A 175 0.55 15.33 13.54
C LEU A 175 -0.08 16.73 13.60
N ARG A 176 -1.19 16.96 12.86
CA ARG A 176 -1.91 18.23 12.88
C ARG A 176 -2.91 18.31 14.02
N THR A 177 -3.53 17.20 14.40
CA THR A 177 -4.59 17.18 15.43
C THR A 177 -4.14 16.54 16.75
N GLY A 178 -2.98 15.90 16.79
CA GLY A 178 -2.49 15.18 17.96
C GLY A 178 -3.31 13.92 18.30
N THR A 179 -4.29 13.57 17.47
CA THR A 179 -5.16 12.42 17.68
C THR A 179 -4.61 11.19 16.96
N ARG A 180 -4.66 10.02 17.61
CA ARG A 180 -4.38 8.75 16.91
C ARG A 180 -5.44 8.54 15.84
N TYR A 181 -5.05 8.02 14.68
CA TYR A 181 -6.03 7.54 13.71
C TYR A 181 -6.88 6.47 14.40
N ALA A 182 -8.13 6.83 14.72
CA ALA A 182 -9.08 5.95 15.42
C ALA A 182 -9.30 4.62 14.66
N SER A 183 -9.11 4.64 13.35
CA SER A 183 -8.84 3.49 12.51
C SER A 183 -7.95 3.92 11.35
N GLY A 184 -6.88 3.16 11.08
CA GLY A 184 -6.25 3.21 9.76
C GLY A 184 -7.25 2.74 8.69
N ALA A 185 -7.12 3.22 7.46
CA ALA A 185 -7.92 2.75 6.34
C ALA A 185 -7.05 1.96 5.36
N VAL A 186 -7.55 0.80 4.92
CA VAL A 186 -7.02 0.12 3.73
C VAL A 186 -7.82 0.59 2.54
N LEU A 187 -7.11 1.02 1.51
CA LEU A 187 -7.69 1.60 0.31
C LEU A 187 -7.32 0.77 -0.90
N ARG A 188 -8.27 0.61 -1.83
CA ARG A 188 -8.00 0.12 -3.18
C ARG A 188 -8.03 1.29 -4.14
N VAL A 189 -6.90 1.50 -4.81
CA VAL A 189 -6.78 2.54 -5.84
C VAL A 189 -6.85 1.84 -7.19
N LEU A 190 -7.85 2.21 -7.99
CA LEU A 190 -8.18 1.57 -9.24
C LEU A 190 -8.13 2.57 -10.40
N ARG A 191 -7.44 2.17 -11.47
CA ARG A 191 -7.50 2.79 -12.80
C ARG A 191 -8.01 1.75 -13.79
N SER A 192 -9.02 2.09 -14.59
CA SER A 192 -9.51 1.24 -15.68
C SER A 192 -9.78 2.11 -16.91
N PHE A 193 -9.10 1.83 -18.02
CA PHE A 193 -9.20 2.63 -19.25
C PHE A 193 -10.63 2.63 -19.83
N PRO A 194 -11.15 3.78 -20.31
CA PRO A 194 -10.56 5.12 -20.33
C PRO A 194 -10.82 5.96 -19.06
N GLY A 195 -11.53 5.42 -18.06
CA GLY A 195 -12.03 6.15 -16.90
C GLY A 195 -10.96 6.70 -15.96
N SER A 196 -11.31 7.61 -15.06
CA SER A 196 -10.35 8.21 -14.13
C SER A 196 -9.86 7.24 -13.04
N TRP A 197 -8.89 7.68 -12.24
CA TRP A 197 -8.52 6.97 -11.02
C TRP A 197 -9.65 7.05 -10.01
N THR A 198 -9.94 5.94 -9.34
CA THR A 198 -10.96 5.85 -8.28
C THR A 198 -10.34 5.27 -7.03
N VAL A 199 -10.72 5.82 -5.88
CA VAL A 199 -10.26 5.39 -4.57
C VAL A 199 -11.44 4.74 -3.85
N HIS A 200 -11.23 3.54 -3.35
CA HIS A 200 -12.21 2.77 -2.59
C HIS A 200 -11.67 2.52 -1.19
N VAL A 201 -12.49 2.77 -0.17
CA VAL A 201 -12.19 2.32 1.20
C VAL A 201 -12.65 0.87 1.32
N VAL A 202 -11.84 0.05 1.99
CA VAL A 202 -12.11 -1.38 2.23
C VAL A 202 -12.33 -1.61 3.73
N SER A 203 -13.39 -2.34 4.08
CA SER A 203 -13.67 -2.80 5.45
C SER A 203 -13.06 -4.17 5.74
N ALA A 204 -13.09 -4.60 7.00
CA ALA A 204 -12.47 -5.86 7.45
C ALA A 204 -13.06 -7.12 6.81
N ASP A 205 -14.33 -7.08 6.42
CA ASP A 205 -15.05 -8.13 5.69
C ASP A 205 -14.77 -8.13 4.17
N GLY A 206 -13.96 -7.18 3.69
CA GLY A 206 -13.61 -7.04 2.27
C GLY A 206 -14.62 -6.26 1.44
N ALA A 207 -15.72 -5.77 2.03
CA ALA A 207 -16.60 -4.83 1.36
C ALA A 207 -15.83 -3.54 1.02
N SER A 208 -16.23 -2.88 -0.06
CA SER A 208 -15.55 -1.68 -0.53
C SER A 208 -16.51 -0.64 -1.07
N GLN A 209 -16.23 0.64 -0.78
CA GLN A 209 -17.03 1.77 -1.27
C GLN A 209 -16.11 2.83 -1.89
N ALA A 210 -16.49 3.32 -3.08
CA ALA A 210 -15.82 4.43 -3.74
C ALA A 210 -15.99 5.71 -2.91
N VAL A 211 -14.87 6.35 -2.56
CA VAL A 211 -14.85 7.61 -1.80
C VAL A 211 -14.50 8.82 -2.67
N GLY A 212 -14.03 8.58 -3.89
CA GLY A 212 -13.77 9.62 -4.87
C GLY A 212 -12.84 9.16 -5.98
N GLY A 213 -12.33 10.13 -6.74
CA GLY A 213 -11.43 9.87 -7.86
C GLY A 213 -10.68 11.09 -8.34
N THR A 214 -9.65 10.86 -9.14
CA THR A 214 -8.74 11.89 -9.67
C THR A 214 -8.43 11.61 -11.14
N ALA A 215 -8.14 12.66 -11.91
CA ALA A 215 -7.76 12.48 -13.32
C ALA A 215 -6.42 11.74 -13.46
N ASN A 216 -5.45 12.08 -12.60
CA ASN A 216 -4.12 11.48 -12.54
C ASN A 216 -3.99 10.53 -11.36
N LYS A 217 -2.90 9.75 -11.30
CA LYS A 217 -2.62 8.85 -10.18
C LYS A 217 -2.61 9.66 -8.89
N PRO A 218 -3.45 9.35 -7.90
CA PRO A 218 -3.57 10.19 -6.72
C PRO A 218 -2.34 10.06 -5.84
N THR A 219 -1.84 11.18 -5.34
CA THR A 219 -0.78 11.26 -4.35
C THR A 219 -1.30 10.85 -2.97
N TYR A 220 -0.40 10.48 -2.05
CA TYR A 220 -0.79 10.12 -0.67
C TYR A 220 -1.68 11.19 -0.02
N LYS A 221 -1.35 12.48 -0.20
CA LYS A 221 -2.09 13.62 0.36
C LYS A 221 -3.49 13.78 -0.26
N GLU A 222 -3.64 13.53 -1.56
CA GLU A 222 -4.96 13.57 -2.21
C GLU A 222 -5.84 12.43 -1.73
N VAL A 223 -5.28 11.23 -1.60
CA VAL A 223 -6.00 10.07 -1.07
C VAL A 223 -6.43 10.32 0.39
N GLU A 224 -5.56 10.89 1.22
CA GLU A 224 -5.88 11.27 2.61
C GLU A 224 -7.04 12.28 2.65
N GLY A 225 -7.00 13.30 1.79
CA GLY A 225 -8.09 14.28 1.66
C GLY A 225 -9.42 13.66 1.25
N LEU A 226 -9.41 12.67 0.33
CA LEU A 226 -10.61 11.93 -0.07
C LEU A 226 -11.20 11.11 1.09
N VAL A 227 -10.34 10.45 1.87
CA VAL A 227 -10.78 9.68 3.05
C VAL A 227 -11.36 10.59 4.12
N ASP A 228 -10.72 11.73 4.41
CA ASP A 228 -11.22 12.71 5.37
C ASP A 228 -12.57 13.29 4.95
N ALA A 229 -12.74 13.62 3.67
CA ALA A 229 -14.00 14.10 3.14
C ALA A 229 -15.11 13.03 3.27
N ALA A 230 -14.79 11.78 2.95
CA ALA A 230 -15.73 10.66 3.06
C ALA A 230 -16.13 10.36 4.51
N ARG A 231 -15.20 10.48 5.47
CA ARG A 231 -15.48 10.39 6.91
C ARG A 231 -16.42 11.49 7.38
N LYS A 232 -16.16 12.74 6.97
CA LYS A 232 -17.04 13.89 7.27
C LYS A 232 -18.44 13.70 6.69
N ALA A 233 -18.53 13.10 5.49
CA ALA A 233 -19.78 12.73 4.86
C ALA A 233 -20.48 11.51 5.51
N LYS A 234 -19.85 10.86 6.49
CA LYS A 234 -20.37 9.69 7.21
C LYS A 234 -20.79 8.56 6.27
N MET A 235 -19.99 8.30 5.23
CA MET A 235 -20.26 7.20 4.30
C MET A 235 -20.38 5.86 5.03
N GLU A 236 -21.28 5.00 4.55
CA GLU A 236 -21.66 3.74 5.19
C GLU A 236 -20.46 2.82 5.43
N ILE A 237 -19.45 2.81 4.55
CA ILE A 237 -18.26 1.98 4.72
C ILE A 237 -17.51 2.22 6.03
N PHE A 238 -17.57 3.43 6.59
CA PHE A 238 -16.95 3.73 7.89
C PHE A 238 -17.78 3.23 9.07
N LYS A 239 -19.10 3.09 8.91
CA LYS A 239 -19.95 2.43 9.91
C LYS A 239 -19.73 0.92 9.89
N VAL A 240 -19.74 0.32 8.70
CA VAL A 240 -19.43 -1.11 8.50
C VAL A 240 -18.05 -1.46 9.06
N ALA A 241 -17.04 -0.62 8.80
CA ALA A 241 -15.71 -0.82 9.37
C ALA A 241 -15.70 -0.73 10.91
N ALA A 242 -16.45 0.19 11.51
CA ALA A 242 -16.56 0.32 12.97
C ALA A 242 -17.29 -0.87 13.60
N GLU A 243 -18.37 -1.33 12.99
CA GLU A 243 -19.15 -2.50 13.42
C GLU A 243 -18.34 -3.79 13.34
N ALA A 244 -17.62 -4.02 12.23
CA ALA A 244 -16.73 -5.17 12.07
C ALA A 244 -15.63 -5.18 13.16
N THR A 245 -15.07 -4.01 13.47
CA THR A 245 -14.06 -3.87 14.54
C THR A 245 -14.65 -4.14 15.93
N SER A 246 -15.92 -3.79 16.16
CA SER A 246 -16.61 -4.07 17.44
C SER A 246 -16.94 -5.55 17.62
N LEU A 247 -17.29 -6.26 16.55
CA LEU A 247 -17.55 -7.70 16.57
C LEU A 247 -16.27 -8.51 16.82
N ASP A 248 -15.14 -8.09 16.24
CA ASP A 248 -13.83 -8.71 16.52
C ASP A 248 -13.43 -8.59 18.00
N ARG A 249 -13.76 -7.45 18.63
CA ARG A 249 -13.58 -7.23 20.09
C ARG A 249 -14.50 -8.11 20.93
N GLU A 250 -15.77 -8.25 20.54
CA GLU A 250 -16.74 -9.08 21.26
C GLU A 250 -16.45 -10.58 21.12
N ALA A 251 -15.91 -11.00 19.97
CA ALA A 251 -15.54 -12.39 19.71
C ALA A 251 -14.23 -12.83 20.41
N GLY A 252 -13.56 -11.93 21.14
CA GLY A 252 -12.29 -12.23 21.81
C GLY A 252 -11.15 -12.58 20.85
N ILE A 253 -11.31 -12.26 19.56
CA ILE A 253 -10.25 -12.39 18.56
C ILE A 253 -9.28 -11.23 18.81
N ARG A 254 -8.36 -11.44 19.75
CA ARG A 254 -7.25 -10.53 19.99
C ARG A 254 -6.45 -10.46 18.69
N SER A 255 -6.56 -9.35 17.98
CA SER A 255 -5.52 -9.00 17.02
C SER A 255 -4.19 -8.98 17.79
N ALA A 256 -3.09 -9.41 17.16
CA ALA A 256 -1.77 -9.51 17.80
C ALA A 256 -1.24 -8.19 18.41
N GLU A 257 -1.99 -7.09 18.28
CA GLU A 257 -1.70 -5.78 18.85
C GLU A 257 -2.53 -5.43 20.10
N GLU A 258 -3.43 -6.30 20.59
CA GLU A 258 -4.02 -6.14 21.92
C GLU A 258 -3.04 -6.58 23.02
N VAL A 259 -1.92 -5.85 23.10
CA VAL A 259 -1.32 -5.59 24.41
C VAL A 259 -2.31 -4.69 25.12
N GLU A 260 -3.02 -5.30 26.07
CA GLU A 260 -3.83 -4.69 27.12
C GLU A 260 -3.35 -3.26 27.45
N VAL A 261 -3.93 -2.27 26.79
CA VAL A 261 -3.91 -0.90 27.30
C VAL A 261 -5.09 -0.88 28.24
N ALA A 262 -4.82 -1.15 29.52
CA ALA A 262 -5.70 -0.77 30.60
C ALA A 262 -6.20 0.64 30.28
N ALA A 263 -7.52 0.78 30.16
CA ALA A 263 -8.19 2.01 29.84
C ALA A 263 -7.52 3.16 30.60
N ALA A 264 -6.95 4.13 29.88
CA ALA A 264 -6.56 5.37 30.50
C ALA A 264 -7.83 5.92 31.16
N PRO A 265 -7.83 6.16 32.49
CA PRO A 265 -9.01 6.62 33.19
C PRO A 265 -9.45 7.93 32.54
N GLY A 266 -10.70 7.96 32.11
CA GLY A 266 -11.31 9.14 31.52
C GLY A 266 -11.26 10.32 32.47
N SER A 267 -10.36 11.24 32.20
CA SER A 267 -10.45 12.69 32.43
C SER A 267 -9.18 13.30 31.82
N GLY A 268 -9.21 14.54 31.35
CA GLY A 268 -8.09 15.19 30.64
C GLY A 268 -6.84 15.49 31.48
N ALA A 269 -6.40 14.59 32.35
CA ALA A 269 -5.20 14.71 33.17
C ALA A 269 -4.06 13.83 32.65
N PHE A 270 -2.85 14.37 32.64
CA PHE A 270 -1.61 13.64 32.35
C PHE A 270 -1.26 12.70 33.52
N TYR A 271 -0.33 11.76 33.30
CA TYR A 271 0.16 10.85 34.35
C TYR A 271 0.68 11.61 35.56
N SER A 272 0.37 11.12 36.76
CA SER A 272 0.92 11.64 38.02
C SER A 272 2.42 11.35 38.15
N PRO A 273 3.17 12.13 38.96
CA PRO A 273 4.60 11.86 39.18
C PRO A 273 4.89 10.45 39.71
N ALA A 274 4.01 9.90 40.56
CA ALA A 274 4.13 8.54 41.09
C ALA A 274 3.96 7.47 39.99
N GLU A 275 3.03 7.67 39.05
CA GLU A 275 2.85 6.77 37.90
C GLU A 275 4.04 6.81 36.97
N VAL A 276 4.60 8.00 36.68
CA VAL A 276 5.81 8.13 35.84
C VAL A 276 7.03 7.46 36.48
N GLN A 277 7.14 7.47 37.82
CA GLN A 277 8.21 6.77 38.52
C GLN A 277 8.09 5.24 38.44
N ALA A 278 6.87 4.72 38.37
CA ALA A 278 6.59 3.29 38.26
C ALA A 278 6.70 2.74 36.82
N MET A 279 6.79 3.61 35.81
CA MET A 279 6.88 3.19 34.40
C MET A 279 8.24 2.60 34.05
N ASP A 280 8.23 1.61 33.16
CA ASP A 280 9.47 1.08 32.59
C ASP A 280 10.08 2.04 31.55
N PRO A 281 11.39 1.93 31.23
CA PRO A 281 12.06 2.83 30.29
C PRO A 281 11.48 2.85 28.87
N LYS A 282 10.85 1.76 28.41
CA LYS A 282 10.19 1.70 27.09
C LYS A 282 8.88 2.47 27.11
N GLN A 283 8.11 2.37 28.19
CA GLN A 283 6.90 3.16 28.42
C GLN A 283 7.21 4.65 28.49
N ILE A 284 8.23 5.05 29.26
CA ILE A 284 8.67 6.45 29.37
C ILE A 284 9.09 6.99 28.00
N ARG A 285 9.87 6.23 27.21
CA ARG A 285 10.26 6.62 25.85
C ARG A 285 9.04 6.83 24.96
N ARG A 286 8.04 5.96 25.05
CA ARG A 286 6.79 6.07 24.28
C ARG A 286 5.99 7.31 24.67
N VAL A 287 5.89 7.62 25.96
CA VAL A 287 5.23 8.84 26.47
C VAL A 287 5.92 10.09 25.94
N LEU A 288 7.25 10.18 26.03
CA LEU A 288 8.02 11.32 25.52
C LEU A 288 7.85 11.52 24.02
N VAL A 289 7.92 10.44 23.23
CA VAL A 289 7.72 10.51 21.77
C VAL A 289 6.30 11.00 21.43
N ASN A 290 5.29 10.55 22.16
CA ASN A 290 3.90 11.01 21.98
C ASN A 290 3.72 12.51 22.32
N LEU A 291 4.53 13.05 23.25
CA LEU A 291 4.55 14.48 23.58
C LEU A 291 5.41 15.32 22.61
N GLY A 292 5.99 14.70 21.57
CA GLY A 292 6.93 15.38 20.67
C GLY A 292 8.25 15.75 21.36
N LEU A 293 8.59 15.09 22.47
CA LEU A 293 9.85 15.25 23.19
C LEU A 293 10.87 14.20 22.73
N PRO A 294 12.19 14.47 22.84
CA PRO A 294 13.20 13.52 22.39
C PRO A 294 13.14 12.21 23.20
N GLY A 295 12.97 11.09 22.50
CA GLY A 295 13.00 9.73 23.08
C GLY A 295 14.41 9.11 23.21
N ALA A 296 15.45 9.87 22.86
CA ALA A 296 16.85 9.47 22.97
C ALA A 296 17.48 9.93 24.29
N GLY A 297 18.36 9.11 24.87
CA GLY A 297 19.03 9.38 26.15
C GLY A 297 19.11 8.15 27.05
N THR A 298 19.79 8.29 28.20
CA THR A 298 19.81 7.25 29.24
C THR A 298 18.42 7.15 29.89
N PRO A 299 18.02 5.97 30.43
CA PRO A 299 16.74 5.78 31.10
C PRO A 299 16.44 6.85 32.16
N VAL A 300 17.46 7.24 32.93
CA VAL A 300 17.37 8.30 33.96
C VAL A 300 16.98 9.65 33.35
N LYS A 301 17.59 10.05 32.23
CA LYS A 301 17.27 11.32 31.55
C LYS A 301 15.86 11.31 30.94
N LEU A 302 15.45 10.17 30.40
CA LEU A 302 14.09 10.00 29.87
C LEU A 302 13.06 10.12 31.01
N GLN A 303 13.34 9.48 32.14
CA GLN A 303 12.47 9.53 33.31
C GLN A 303 12.37 10.96 33.88
N GLN A 304 13.49 11.66 34.04
CA GLN A 304 13.52 13.06 34.48
C GLN A 304 12.69 13.98 33.58
N ARG A 305 12.80 13.81 32.26
CA ARG A 305 12.05 14.63 31.30
C ARG A 305 10.55 14.36 31.36
N CYS A 306 10.15 13.11 31.55
CA CYS A 306 8.75 12.73 31.70
C CYS A 306 8.18 13.22 33.05
N LEU A 307 8.99 13.12 34.11
CA LEU A 307 8.65 13.57 35.45
C LEU A 307 8.44 15.09 35.49
N ALA A 308 9.29 15.86 34.81
CA ALA A 308 9.16 17.31 34.72
C ALA A 308 7.80 17.74 34.12
N VAL A 309 7.30 17.02 33.11
CA VAL A 309 5.98 17.26 32.53
C VAL A 309 4.88 16.90 33.53
N ALA A 310 5.00 15.76 34.23
CA ALA A 310 4.03 15.33 35.24
C ALA A 310 3.94 16.28 36.44
N GLU A 311 5.08 16.79 36.93
CA GLU A 311 5.14 17.75 38.03
C GLU A 311 4.56 19.11 37.64
N ALA A 312 4.87 19.60 36.44
CA ALA A 312 4.33 20.85 35.92
C ALA A 312 2.80 20.80 35.74
N VAL A 313 2.28 19.69 35.20
CA VAL A 313 0.83 19.49 35.08
C VAL A 313 0.16 19.33 36.45
N ALA A 314 0.80 18.61 37.39
CA ALA A 314 0.31 18.50 38.77
C ALA A 314 0.31 19.85 39.51
N ALA A 315 1.22 20.75 39.16
CA ALA A 315 1.26 22.13 39.66
C ALA A 315 0.22 23.05 38.99
N GLY A 316 -0.63 22.52 38.11
CA GLY A 316 -1.72 23.25 37.46
C GLY A 316 -1.33 23.97 36.16
N GLN A 317 -0.14 23.71 35.61
CA GLN A 317 0.21 24.22 34.29
C GLN A 317 -0.56 23.49 33.18
N SER A 318 -0.77 24.18 32.05
CA SER A 318 -1.30 23.51 30.87
C SER A 318 -0.29 22.49 30.33
N LEU A 319 -0.78 21.39 29.76
CA LEU A 319 0.09 20.34 29.19
C LEU A 319 1.05 20.90 28.11
N ASN A 320 0.61 21.90 27.35
CA ASN A 320 1.43 22.52 26.31
C ASN A 320 2.60 23.32 26.91
N ASP A 321 2.36 24.09 27.98
CA ASP A 321 3.41 24.87 28.65
C ASP A 321 4.42 23.94 29.33
N ALA A 322 3.94 22.89 29.99
CA ALA A 322 4.77 21.85 30.61
C ALA A 322 5.68 21.14 29.59
N VAL A 323 5.17 20.86 28.39
CA VAL A 323 5.96 20.25 27.30
C VAL A 323 7.02 21.21 26.77
N GLU A 324 6.71 22.50 26.59
CA GLU A 324 7.70 23.49 26.15
C GLU A 324 8.79 23.73 27.20
N GLU A 325 8.48 23.64 28.48
CA GLU A 325 9.46 23.70 29.56
C GLU A 325 10.37 22.46 29.56
N ALA A 326 9.78 21.25 29.43
CA ALA A 326 10.53 20.00 29.35
C ALA A 326 11.43 19.89 28.10
N ARG A 327 11.14 20.64 27.02
CA ARG A 327 12.03 20.75 25.85
C ARG A 327 13.36 21.42 26.15
N LYS A 328 13.45 22.24 27.21
CA LYS A 328 14.68 22.92 27.61
C LYS A 328 15.65 21.97 28.33
N LEU A 329 15.16 20.84 28.84
CA LEU A 329 15.94 19.78 29.50
C LEU A 329 16.62 18.83 28.49
N ARG A 330 17.21 19.37 27.42
CA ARG A 330 17.93 18.59 26.40
C ARG A 330 19.17 17.91 26.96
#